data_AF-A0A3S4JSK0-F1
#
_entry.id   AF-A0A3S4JSK0-F1
#
_cell.length_a   1.000
_cell.length_b   1.000
_cell.length_c   1.000
_cell.angle_alpha   90.00
_cell.angle_beta   90.00
_cell.angle_gamma   90.00
#
_symmetry.space_group_name_H-M   'P 1'
#
loop_
_entity.id
_entity.type
_entity.pdbx_description
1 polymer ?
#
loop_
_entity_poly.entity_id
_entity_poly.type
_entity_poly.pdbx_seq_one_letter_code
_entity_poly.pdbx_strand_id
1 'polypeptide(L)'
;MIKQLIDEALVAHGFVNKLEMDTTSFYIRESGSAIRFAVLHTLDALPEPAELNNRINRLAPEEFLRNPSFKKNCDLICIHRLDVLAEFKEHEEEIFAIEEDPHFYKKYVLYYSVAEESALNNFTYDKLVSVIADKEEFLNYKENPLVATQYSFAAKTYIKLPFLELPSHQGNLVSLRLQAAEAVAEAGLNDIYSTIQRVTDKNANDVIKEMIHNEMENIQD
;
A
#
# COMPACT_ATOMS: atom_id res chain seq x y z
N MET A 1 -4.56 11.58 18.05
CA MET A 1 -4.84 10.14 17.81
C MET A 1 -3.97 9.57 16.70
N ILE A 2 -4.04 10.05 15.44
CA ILE A 2 -3.26 9.47 14.32
C ILE A 2 -1.74 9.44 14.61
N LYS A 3 -1.17 10.51 15.19
CA LYS A 3 0.23 10.52 15.63
C LYS A 3 0.55 9.35 16.57
N GLN A 4 -0.32 9.07 17.53
CA GLN A 4 -0.14 7.96 18.48
C GLN A 4 -0.24 6.60 17.77
N LEU A 5 -1.17 6.43 16.82
CA LEU A 5 -1.29 5.21 16.04
C LEU A 5 -0.01 4.90 15.23
N ILE A 6 0.60 5.93 14.64
CA ILE A 6 1.87 5.76 13.90
C ILE A 6 3.05 5.57 14.85
N ASP A 7 3.04 6.18 16.04
CA ASP A 7 4.02 5.91 17.10
C ASP A 7 3.99 4.44 17.52
N GLU A 8 2.81 3.88 17.78
CA GLU A 8 2.63 2.45 18.09
C GLU A 8 3.21 1.56 16.97
N ALA A 9 2.94 1.92 15.71
CA ALA A 9 3.47 1.20 14.55
C ALA A 9 5.01 1.26 14.48
N LEU A 10 5.62 2.42 14.72
CA LEU A 10 7.07 2.58 14.72
C LEU A 10 7.71 1.75 15.84
N VAL A 11 7.14 1.82 17.06
CA VAL A 11 7.62 1.05 18.21
C VAL A 11 7.52 -0.46 17.95
N ALA A 12 6.41 -0.94 17.37
CA ALA A 12 6.25 -2.34 16.98
C ALA A 12 7.31 -2.83 15.98
N HIS A 13 7.88 -1.93 15.17
CA HIS A 13 8.96 -2.23 14.22
C HIS A 13 10.37 -1.89 14.74
N GLY A 14 10.51 -1.74 16.06
CA GLY A 14 11.80 -1.60 16.74
C GLY A 14 12.40 -0.20 16.70
N PHE A 15 11.63 0.81 16.31
CA PHE A 15 12.07 2.20 16.45
C PHE A 15 11.93 2.65 17.91
N VAL A 16 12.95 3.32 18.42
CA VAL A 16 12.98 3.89 19.76
C VAL A 16 12.87 5.41 19.66
N ASN A 17 11.88 5.99 20.35
CA ASN A 17 11.72 7.44 20.44
C ASN A 17 12.88 8.06 21.23
N LYS A 18 13.53 9.08 20.66
CA LYS A 18 14.67 9.81 21.25
C LYS A 18 14.31 11.23 21.67
N LEU A 19 13.40 11.86 20.96
CA LEU A 19 12.89 13.18 21.28
C LEU A 19 11.44 13.25 20.87
N GLU A 20 10.59 13.65 21.80
CA GLU A 20 9.18 13.95 21.53
C GLU A 20 8.90 15.41 21.83
N MET A 21 8.22 16.05 20.89
CA MET A 21 7.68 17.40 20.95
C MET A 21 6.19 17.33 20.57
N ASP A 22 5.47 18.44 20.77
CA ASP A 22 4.03 18.52 20.50
C ASP A 22 3.69 18.06 19.07
N THR A 23 4.40 18.58 18.07
CA THR A 23 4.13 18.32 16.65
C THR A 23 5.10 17.32 16.02
N THR A 24 6.20 16.97 16.69
CA THR A 24 7.30 16.22 16.07
C THR A 24 7.89 15.20 17.02
N SER A 25 8.11 13.98 16.54
CA SER A 25 8.83 12.94 17.28
C SER A 25 9.96 12.38 16.42
N PHE A 26 11.11 12.12 17.04
CA PHE A 26 12.32 11.62 16.40
C PHE A 26 12.65 10.23 16.92
N TYR A 27 12.92 9.31 15.99
CA TYR A 27 13.13 7.91 16.29
C TYR A 27 14.41 7.39 15.66
N ILE A 28 14.97 6.36 16.28
CA ILE A 28 16.12 5.62 15.78
C ILE A 28 15.86 4.12 15.90
N ARG A 29 16.34 3.37 14.91
CA ARG A 29 16.39 1.91 14.95
C ARG A 29 17.79 1.47 14.55
N GLU A 30 18.44 0.73 15.43
CA GLU A 30 19.75 0.14 15.20
C GLU A 30 19.59 -1.36 15.02
N SER A 31 20.19 -1.91 13.96
CA SER A 31 20.22 -3.35 13.69
C SER A 31 21.59 -3.74 13.16
N GLY A 32 22.43 -4.29 14.04
CA GLY A 32 23.84 -4.55 13.74
C GLY A 32 24.57 -3.26 13.39
N SER A 33 25.16 -3.20 12.19
CA SER A 33 25.82 -1.99 11.66
C SER A 33 24.87 -1.03 10.94
N ALA A 34 23.60 -1.40 10.74
CA ALA A 34 22.63 -0.58 10.04
C ALA A 34 21.88 0.34 11.03
N ILE A 35 21.78 1.61 10.67
CA ILE A 35 21.01 2.61 11.40
C ILE A 35 19.93 3.20 10.50
N ARG A 36 18.71 3.23 11.01
CA ARG A 36 17.53 3.83 10.40
C ARG A 36 17.00 4.91 11.35
N PHE A 37 16.46 5.95 10.78
CA PHE A 37 15.79 7.01 11.51
C PHE A 37 14.36 7.15 11.01
N ALA A 38 13.49 7.64 11.87
CA ALA A 38 12.17 8.09 11.45
C ALA A 38 11.88 9.42 12.13
N VAL A 39 11.16 10.28 11.43
CA VAL A 39 10.61 11.52 11.99
C VAL A 39 9.13 11.50 11.73
N LEU A 40 8.34 11.65 12.80
CA LEU A 40 6.89 11.77 12.71
C LEU A 40 6.52 13.22 12.96
N HIS A 41 5.91 13.89 11.98
CA HIS A 41 5.60 15.32 12.04
C HIS A 41 4.14 15.60 11.67
N THR A 42 3.42 16.37 12.46
CA THR A 42 2.06 16.82 12.13
C THR A 42 2.12 18.13 11.36
N LEU A 43 1.39 18.19 10.24
CA LEU A 43 1.26 19.35 9.35
C LEU A 43 -0.13 19.97 9.45
N ASP A 44 -0.19 21.22 9.91
CA ASP A 44 -1.42 22.03 9.88
C ASP A 44 -1.73 22.55 8.46
N ALA A 45 -0.70 22.69 7.62
CA ALA A 45 -0.80 23.06 6.21
C ALA A 45 0.34 22.39 5.44
N LEU A 46 0.22 22.29 4.12
CA LEU A 46 1.26 21.74 3.25
C LEU A 46 2.27 22.84 2.88
N PRO A 47 3.49 22.81 3.42
CA PRO A 47 4.50 23.82 3.10
C PRO A 47 5.27 23.45 1.83
N GLU A 48 6.03 24.41 1.32
CA GLU A 48 7.05 24.14 0.31
C GLU A 48 8.10 23.13 0.83
N PRO A 49 8.63 22.21 -0.01
CA PRO A 49 9.54 21.15 0.45
C PRO A 49 10.80 21.68 1.15
N ALA A 50 11.35 22.79 0.65
CA ALA A 50 12.50 23.46 1.26
C ALA A 50 12.20 23.99 2.67
N GLU A 51 10.99 24.49 2.90
CA GLU A 51 10.57 24.96 4.22
C GLU A 51 10.45 23.78 5.20
N LEU A 52 9.80 22.70 4.77
CA LEU A 52 9.67 21.47 5.57
C LEU A 52 11.06 20.94 5.98
N ASN A 53 11.98 20.82 5.02
CA ASN A 53 13.35 20.40 5.28
C ASN A 53 14.05 21.27 6.32
N ASN A 54 13.93 22.60 6.18
CA ASN A 54 14.53 23.55 7.11
C ASN A 54 13.87 23.49 8.49
N ARG A 55 12.58 23.20 8.58
CA ARG A 55 11.86 23.02 9.84
C ARG A 55 12.35 21.78 10.56
N ILE A 56 12.35 20.62 9.89
CA ILE A 56 12.81 19.36 10.48
C ILE A 56 14.27 19.42 10.89
N ASN A 57 15.15 19.99 10.07
CA ASN A 57 16.57 20.18 10.41
C ASN A 57 16.79 21.03 11.68
N ARG A 58 15.93 22.02 11.92
CA ARG A 58 16.02 22.89 13.11
C ARG A 58 15.54 22.20 14.38
N LEU A 59 14.56 21.30 14.25
CA LEU A 59 14.00 20.54 15.36
C LEU A 59 14.83 19.29 15.71
N ALA A 60 15.63 18.80 14.75
CA ALA A 60 16.41 17.58 14.91
C ALA A 60 17.43 17.69 16.07
N PRO A 61 17.54 16.66 16.93
CA PRO A 61 18.55 16.59 17.96
C PRO A 61 19.97 16.71 17.38
N GLU A 62 20.90 17.33 18.11
CA GLU A 62 22.29 17.46 17.66
C GLU A 62 22.94 16.09 17.36
N GLU A 63 22.61 15.06 18.12
CA GLU A 63 23.11 13.69 17.88
C GLU A 63 22.71 13.14 16.51
N PHE A 64 21.51 13.46 16.03
CA PHE A 64 21.04 13.05 14.71
C PHE A 64 21.75 13.86 13.62
N LEU A 65 21.90 15.18 13.80
CA LEU A 65 22.58 16.06 12.85
C LEU A 65 24.07 15.72 12.69
N ARG A 66 24.72 15.23 13.75
CA ARG A 66 26.11 14.76 13.70
C ARG A 66 26.25 13.39 13.01
N ASN A 67 25.16 12.64 12.88
CA ASN A 67 25.19 11.35 12.20
C ASN A 67 25.06 11.55 10.67
N PRO A 68 26.08 11.19 9.87
CA PRO A 68 26.05 11.40 8.42
C PRO A 68 24.95 10.60 7.71
N SER A 69 24.44 9.54 8.34
CA SER A 69 23.37 8.71 7.79
C SER A 69 21.99 9.30 8.00
N PHE A 70 21.80 10.23 8.94
CA PHE A 70 20.47 10.74 9.30
C PHE A 70 19.72 11.26 8.08
N LYS A 71 20.31 12.17 7.32
CA LYS A 71 19.65 12.77 6.14
C LYS A 71 19.40 11.79 4.99
N LYS A 72 20.06 10.62 4.96
CA LYS A 72 19.94 9.63 3.87
C LYS A 72 19.07 8.42 4.24
N ASN A 73 19.10 8.02 5.50
CA ASN A 73 18.47 6.80 6.01
C ASN A 73 17.33 7.11 6.97
N CYS A 74 16.61 8.21 6.71
CA CYS A 74 15.52 8.67 7.55
C CYS A 74 14.24 8.76 6.74
N ASP A 75 13.19 8.16 7.28
CA ASP A 75 11.83 8.27 6.76
C ASP A 75 11.14 9.44 7.49
N LEU A 76 10.83 10.52 6.78
CA LEU A 76 10.05 11.66 7.28
C LEU A 76 8.57 11.43 6.95
N ILE A 77 7.80 11.14 8.00
CA ILE A 77 6.38 10.84 7.93
C ILE A 77 5.61 12.08 8.38
N CYS A 78 4.96 12.74 7.44
CA CYS A 78 4.14 13.91 7.65
C CYS A 78 2.67 13.50 7.75
N ILE A 79 2.03 13.77 8.88
CA ILE A 79 0.60 13.56 9.07
C ILE A 79 -0.13 14.85 8.71
N HIS A 80 -1.07 14.79 7.76
CA HIS A 80 -1.86 15.94 7.35
C HIS A 80 -3.36 15.63 7.42
N ARG A 81 -4.16 16.57 7.94
CA ARG A 81 -5.60 16.40 8.09
C ARG A 81 -6.32 17.17 6.99
N LEU A 82 -7.25 16.50 6.32
CA LEU A 82 -8.18 17.08 5.36
C LEU A 82 -9.57 17.23 6.01
N ASP A 83 -10.38 18.15 5.54
CA ASP A 83 -11.76 18.25 6.00
C ASP A 83 -12.58 17.11 5.38
N VAL A 84 -12.43 16.89 4.08
CA VAL A 84 -13.02 15.74 3.36
C VAL A 84 -12.03 15.08 2.41
N LEU A 85 -12.15 13.77 2.19
CA LEU A 85 -11.24 13.03 1.30
C LEU A 85 -11.20 13.54 -0.15
N ALA A 86 -12.28 14.17 -0.62
CA ALA A 86 -12.35 14.71 -1.98
C ALA A 86 -11.37 15.87 -2.21
N GLU A 87 -10.99 16.60 -1.16
CA GLU A 87 -10.01 17.71 -1.19
C GLU A 87 -8.60 17.23 -1.53
N PHE A 88 -8.33 15.92 -1.44
CA PHE A 88 -7.03 15.38 -1.86
C PHE A 88 -6.64 15.85 -3.27
N LYS A 89 -7.60 15.97 -4.19
CA LYS A 89 -7.33 16.43 -5.56
C LYS A 89 -6.82 17.87 -5.63
N GLU A 90 -7.20 18.70 -4.67
CA GLU A 90 -6.79 20.11 -4.60
C GLU A 90 -5.38 20.23 -4.03
N HIS A 91 -4.97 19.27 -3.20
CA HIS A 91 -3.68 19.21 -2.52
C HIS A 91 -2.68 18.23 -3.14
N GLU A 92 -3.07 17.52 -4.20
CA GLU A 92 -2.29 16.43 -4.79
C GLU A 92 -0.91 16.91 -5.26
N GLU A 93 -0.86 18.04 -5.95
CA GLU A 93 0.40 18.63 -6.45
C GLU A 93 1.34 19.04 -5.30
N GLU A 94 0.80 19.62 -4.22
CA GLU A 94 1.59 20.03 -3.04
C GLU A 94 2.13 18.81 -2.28
N ILE A 95 1.30 17.77 -2.14
CA ILE A 95 1.70 16.49 -1.55
C ILE A 95 2.82 15.86 -2.37
N PHE A 96 2.67 15.79 -3.69
CA PHE A 96 3.70 15.22 -4.56
C PHE A 96 4.98 16.05 -4.56
N ALA A 97 4.89 17.39 -4.54
CA ALA A 97 6.07 18.23 -4.41
C ALA A 97 6.88 17.90 -3.15
N ILE A 98 6.21 17.62 -2.02
CA ILE A 98 6.87 17.17 -0.79
C ILE A 98 7.47 15.77 -0.96
N GLU A 99 6.68 14.79 -1.42
CA GLU A 99 7.11 13.39 -1.49
C GLU A 99 8.25 13.15 -2.51
N GLU A 100 8.23 13.89 -3.62
CA GLU A 100 9.20 13.78 -4.71
C GLU A 100 10.46 14.62 -4.51
N ASP A 101 10.50 15.52 -3.51
CA ASP A 101 11.69 16.32 -3.23
C ASP A 101 12.88 15.43 -2.82
N PRO A 102 13.96 15.41 -3.62
CA PRO A 102 15.11 14.52 -3.38
C PRO A 102 16.02 15.01 -2.24
N HIS A 103 15.79 16.23 -1.73
CA HIS A 103 16.66 16.83 -0.72
C HIS A 103 16.30 16.35 0.68
N PHE A 104 17.18 15.57 1.28
CA PHE A 104 17.09 15.11 2.67
C PHE A 104 15.83 14.28 2.96
N TYR A 105 16.02 13.16 3.65
CA TYR A 105 14.92 12.26 4.06
C TYR A 105 14.20 11.61 2.87
N LYS A 106 13.56 10.48 3.13
CA LYS A 106 12.49 9.97 2.27
C LYS A 106 11.19 10.47 2.86
N LYS A 107 10.40 11.22 2.10
CA LYS A 107 9.24 11.94 2.64
C LYS A 107 7.95 11.22 2.26
N TYR A 108 7.04 11.15 3.22
CA TYR A 108 5.75 10.50 3.08
C TYR A 108 4.69 11.41 3.69
N VAL A 109 3.65 11.75 2.94
CA VAL A 109 2.51 12.49 3.47
C VAL A 109 1.36 11.52 3.67
N LEU A 110 1.09 11.19 4.93
CA LEU A 110 -0.06 10.43 5.35
C LEU A 110 -1.21 11.39 5.63
N TYR A 111 -2.16 11.46 4.71
CA TYR A 111 -3.36 12.27 4.86
C TYR A 111 -4.55 11.45 5.35
N TYR A 112 -5.45 12.09 6.08
CA TYR A 112 -6.70 11.51 6.54
C TYR A 112 -7.80 12.58 6.64
N SER A 113 -9.06 12.19 6.49
CA SER A 113 -10.20 13.11 6.67
C SER A 113 -10.77 13.10 8.08
N VAL A 114 -11.58 14.11 8.43
CA VAL A 114 -12.35 14.12 9.70
C VAL A 114 -13.25 12.89 9.84
N ALA A 115 -13.84 12.42 8.74
CA ALA A 115 -14.69 11.22 8.75
C ALA A 115 -13.87 9.95 9.06
N GLU A 116 -12.66 9.82 8.53
CA GLU A 116 -11.77 8.71 8.86
C GLU A 116 -11.30 8.78 10.31
N GLU A 117 -10.90 9.97 10.78
CA GLU A 117 -10.55 10.17 12.19
C GLU A 117 -11.68 9.73 13.13
N SER A 118 -12.92 10.06 12.79
CA SER A 118 -14.10 9.67 13.56
C SER A 118 -14.33 8.15 13.54
N ALA A 119 -14.05 7.48 12.41
CA ALA A 119 -14.17 6.03 12.27
C ALA A 119 -13.09 5.26 13.04
N LEU A 120 -11.97 5.91 13.39
CA LEU A 120 -10.82 5.33 14.07
C LEU A 120 -10.88 5.49 15.61
N ASN A 121 -12.07 5.61 16.19
CA ASN A 121 -12.22 5.69 17.65
C ASN A 121 -11.68 4.42 18.34
N ASN A 122 -10.84 4.58 19.37
CA ASN A 122 -10.12 3.50 20.08
C ASN A 122 -9.35 2.56 19.15
N PHE A 123 -8.84 3.08 18.04
CA PHE A 123 -8.10 2.30 17.05
C PHE A 123 -6.62 2.23 17.41
N THR A 124 -6.12 0.99 17.51
CA THR A 124 -4.72 0.69 17.86
C THR A 124 -3.97 0.14 16.65
N TYR A 125 -2.65 0.06 16.74
CA TYR A 125 -1.84 -0.57 15.71
C TYR A 125 -2.25 -2.05 15.45
N ASP A 126 -2.56 -2.83 16.49
CA ASP A 126 -3.06 -4.20 16.30
C ASP A 126 -4.39 -4.23 15.53
N LYS A 127 -5.27 -3.26 15.77
CA LYS A 127 -6.51 -3.13 15.00
C LYS A 127 -6.23 -2.77 13.55
N LEU A 128 -5.27 -1.88 13.27
CA LEU A 128 -4.79 -1.55 11.92
C LEU A 128 -4.36 -2.82 11.16
N VAL A 129 -3.55 -3.66 11.81
CA VAL A 129 -3.07 -4.95 11.26
C VAL A 129 -4.24 -5.89 10.97
N SER A 130 -5.22 -5.98 11.89
CA SER A 130 -6.40 -6.84 11.67
C SER A 130 -7.29 -6.35 10.53
N VAL A 131 -7.45 -5.04 10.37
CA VAL A 131 -8.33 -4.44 9.34
C VAL A 131 -7.73 -4.60 7.96
N ILE A 132 -6.44 -4.33 7.77
CA ILE A 132 -5.81 -4.46 6.44
C ILE A 132 -5.83 -5.90 5.92
N ALA A 133 -5.86 -6.87 6.85
CA ALA A 133 -5.93 -8.30 6.57
C ALA A 133 -7.35 -8.79 6.21
N ASP A 134 -8.37 -7.95 6.36
CA ASP A 134 -9.76 -8.33 6.10
C ASP A 134 -10.07 -8.29 4.60
N LYS A 135 -10.47 -9.44 4.04
CA LYS A 135 -10.78 -9.59 2.62
C LYS A 135 -12.11 -8.94 2.23
N GLU A 136 -13.12 -8.94 3.09
CA GLU A 136 -14.40 -8.32 2.80
C GLU A 136 -14.26 -6.80 2.76
N GLU A 137 -13.53 -6.24 3.74
CA GLU A 137 -13.21 -4.81 3.76
C GLU A 137 -12.37 -4.39 2.54
N PHE A 138 -11.42 -5.23 2.10
CA PHE A 138 -10.69 -5.01 0.84
C PHE A 138 -11.62 -4.92 -0.37
N LEU A 139 -12.56 -5.86 -0.50
CA LEU A 139 -13.49 -5.88 -1.64
C LEU A 139 -14.40 -4.64 -1.62
N ASN A 140 -14.91 -4.26 -0.45
CA ASN A 140 -15.72 -3.05 -0.28
C ASN A 140 -14.94 -1.79 -0.66
N TYR A 141 -13.68 -1.69 -0.22
CA TYR A 141 -12.80 -0.57 -0.57
C TYR A 141 -12.51 -0.51 -2.07
N LYS A 142 -12.29 -1.66 -2.72
CA LYS A 142 -12.04 -1.73 -4.15
C LYS A 142 -13.22 -1.19 -4.97
N GLU A 143 -14.44 -1.44 -4.54
CA GLU A 143 -15.65 -0.92 -5.19
C GLU A 143 -15.87 0.57 -4.89
N ASN A 144 -15.55 1.02 -3.68
CA ASN A 144 -15.85 2.37 -3.20
C ASN A 144 -14.65 3.05 -2.49
N PRO A 145 -13.56 3.38 -3.21
CA PRO A 145 -12.29 3.80 -2.61
C PRO A 145 -12.33 5.19 -1.94
N LEU A 146 -13.35 6.00 -2.23
CA LEU A 146 -13.53 7.34 -1.67
C LEU A 146 -14.33 7.36 -0.36
N VAL A 147 -14.90 6.22 0.05
CA VAL A 147 -15.64 6.12 1.30
C VAL A 147 -14.64 6.07 2.46
N ALA A 148 -14.80 7.00 3.40
CA ALA A 148 -14.01 7.05 4.62
C ALA A 148 -14.38 5.87 5.53
N THR A 149 -13.48 4.88 5.62
CA THR A 149 -13.60 3.71 6.49
C THR A 149 -12.31 3.47 7.27
N GLN A 150 -12.34 2.55 8.23
CA GLN A 150 -11.11 2.08 8.88
C GLN A 150 -10.15 1.45 7.85
N TYR A 151 -10.70 0.73 6.87
CA TYR A 151 -9.92 0.11 5.81
C TYR A 151 -9.29 1.14 4.86
N SER A 152 -10.00 2.21 4.47
CA SER A 152 -9.43 3.25 3.60
C SER A 152 -8.24 3.95 4.24
N PHE A 153 -8.27 4.15 5.56
CA PHE A 153 -7.13 4.67 6.31
C PHE A 153 -6.00 3.62 6.40
N ALA A 154 -6.34 2.36 6.71
CA ALA A 154 -5.36 1.28 6.78
C ALA A 154 -4.62 1.10 5.45
N ALA A 155 -5.34 1.03 4.33
CA ALA A 155 -4.79 0.90 2.99
C ALA A 155 -3.81 2.04 2.68
N LYS A 156 -4.20 3.31 2.92
CA LYS A 156 -3.30 4.46 2.73
C LYS A 156 -2.05 4.36 3.59
N THR A 157 -2.20 3.95 4.85
CA THR A 157 -1.07 3.80 5.78
C THR A 157 -0.06 2.77 5.27
N TYR A 158 -0.52 1.60 4.82
CA TYR A 158 0.35 0.56 4.26
C TYR A 158 0.97 0.93 2.90
N ILE A 159 0.26 1.72 2.09
CA ILE A 159 0.80 2.24 0.82
C ILE A 159 1.90 3.28 1.08
N LYS A 160 1.69 4.18 2.05
CA LYS A 160 2.60 5.29 2.32
C LYS A 160 3.79 4.92 3.19
N LEU A 161 3.67 3.94 4.10
CA LEU A 161 4.70 3.64 5.08
C LEU A 161 5.46 2.35 4.75
N PRO A 162 6.66 2.43 4.13
CA PRO A 162 7.35 1.27 3.56
C PRO A 162 7.96 0.31 4.60
N PHE A 163 7.95 0.67 5.89
CA PHE A 163 8.41 -0.22 6.97
C PHE A 163 7.31 -1.17 7.45
N LEU A 164 6.06 -0.95 7.02
CA LEU A 164 4.95 -1.84 7.32
C LEU A 164 4.94 -3.02 6.34
N GLU A 165 4.79 -4.22 6.88
CA GLU A 165 4.69 -5.45 6.12
C GLU A 165 3.25 -5.95 6.16
N LEU A 166 2.66 -6.20 4.98
CA LEU A 166 1.30 -6.76 4.92
C LEU A 166 1.28 -8.11 5.66
N PRO A 167 0.25 -8.35 6.50
CA PRO A 167 0.08 -9.65 7.15
C PRO A 167 0.06 -10.76 6.12
N SER A 168 0.83 -11.81 6.36
CA SER A 168 0.94 -12.92 5.42
C SER A 168 -0.39 -13.65 5.30
N HIS A 169 -1.05 -13.51 4.16
CA HIS A 169 -2.14 -14.39 3.76
C HIS A 169 -1.55 -15.62 3.09
N GLN A 170 -1.36 -16.71 3.84
CA GLN A 170 -1.18 -18.02 3.24
C GLN A 170 -2.51 -18.49 2.64
N GLY A 171 -2.90 -17.88 1.53
CA GLY A 171 -3.95 -18.42 0.68
C GLY A 171 -3.42 -19.67 -0.02
N ASN A 172 -4.20 -20.75 -0.02
CA ASN A 172 -3.95 -21.86 -0.93
C ASN A 172 -4.16 -21.34 -2.36
N LEU A 173 -3.09 -20.93 -3.03
CA LEU A 173 -3.14 -20.54 -4.43
C LEU A 173 -3.48 -21.77 -5.25
N VAL A 174 -4.71 -21.81 -5.75
CA VAL A 174 -5.12 -22.85 -6.69
C VAL A 174 -4.34 -22.64 -7.98
N SER A 175 -3.72 -23.70 -8.51
CA SER A 175 -2.99 -23.62 -9.76
C SER A 175 -3.87 -23.04 -10.87
N LEU A 176 -3.35 -22.06 -11.62
CA LEU A 176 -4.03 -21.51 -12.80
C LEU A 176 -4.41 -22.62 -13.80
N ARG A 177 -3.62 -23.70 -13.86
CA ARG A 177 -3.93 -24.86 -14.69
C ARG A 177 -5.20 -25.58 -14.23
N LEU A 178 -5.39 -25.70 -12.92
CA LEU A 178 -6.59 -26.32 -12.35
C LEU A 178 -7.80 -25.43 -12.58
N GLN A 179 -7.68 -24.12 -12.31
CA GLN A 179 -8.74 -23.15 -12.56
C GLN A 179 -9.17 -23.14 -14.04
N ALA A 180 -8.21 -23.19 -14.97
CA ALA A 180 -8.50 -23.27 -16.39
C ALA A 180 -9.20 -24.57 -16.78
N ALA A 181 -8.78 -25.71 -16.20
CA ALA A 181 -9.42 -27.00 -16.46
C ALA A 181 -10.86 -27.05 -15.93
N GLU A 182 -11.11 -26.49 -14.74
CA GLU A 182 -12.44 -26.38 -14.15
C GLU A 182 -13.35 -25.48 -15.00
N ALA A 183 -12.88 -24.30 -15.41
CA ALA A 183 -13.64 -23.39 -16.27
C ALA A 183 -13.98 -24.01 -17.65
N VAL A 184 -13.05 -24.76 -18.24
CA VAL A 184 -13.29 -25.52 -19.48
C VAL A 184 -14.35 -26.59 -19.27
N ALA A 185 -14.31 -27.29 -18.13
CA ALA A 185 -15.27 -28.33 -17.81
C ALA A 185 -16.67 -27.74 -17.54
N GLU A 186 -16.77 -26.63 -16.80
CA GLU A 186 -18.02 -25.90 -16.57
C GLU A 186 -18.65 -25.39 -17.86
N ALA A 187 -17.83 -24.96 -18.82
CA ALA A 187 -18.29 -24.55 -20.14
C ALA A 187 -18.61 -25.74 -21.08
N GLY A 188 -18.37 -26.99 -20.67
CA GLY A 188 -18.58 -28.18 -21.51
C GLY A 188 -17.58 -28.32 -22.66
N LEU A 189 -16.42 -27.66 -22.59
CA LEU A 189 -15.46 -27.53 -23.70
C LEU A 189 -14.28 -28.51 -23.60
N ASN A 190 -14.39 -29.58 -22.80
CA ASN A 190 -13.29 -30.50 -22.51
C ASN A 190 -12.63 -31.10 -23.77
N ASP A 191 -13.44 -31.50 -24.75
CA ASP A 191 -12.97 -32.12 -25.99
C ASP A 191 -12.26 -31.10 -26.90
N ILE A 192 -12.83 -29.90 -27.00
CA ILE A 192 -12.24 -28.79 -27.77
C ILE A 192 -10.90 -28.38 -27.14
N TYR A 193 -10.86 -28.22 -25.82
CA TYR A 193 -9.64 -27.87 -25.10
C TYR A 193 -8.54 -28.93 -25.25
N SER A 194 -8.91 -30.22 -25.18
CA SER A 194 -7.99 -31.34 -25.41
C SER A 194 -7.45 -31.36 -26.85
N THR A 195 -8.30 -31.01 -27.81
CA THR A 195 -7.93 -30.89 -29.23
C THR A 195 -6.93 -29.76 -29.45
N ILE A 196 -7.21 -28.57 -28.87
CA ILE A 196 -6.33 -27.40 -28.95
C ILE A 196 -4.96 -27.68 -28.31
N GLN A 197 -4.90 -28.38 -27.17
CA GLN A 197 -3.63 -28.74 -26.52
C GLN A 197 -2.70 -29.62 -27.37
N ARG A 198 -3.25 -30.31 -28.38
CA ARG A 198 -2.50 -31.16 -29.30
C ARG A 198 -2.09 -30.44 -30.59
N VAL A 199 -2.49 -29.18 -30.76
CA VAL A 199 -2.12 -28.36 -31.91
C VAL A 199 -0.65 -27.95 -31.81
N THR A 200 0.03 -28.05 -32.93
CA THR A 200 1.41 -27.66 -33.18
C THR A 200 1.48 -27.00 -34.56
N ASP A 201 2.55 -26.27 -34.84
CA ASP A 201 2.74 -25.62 -36.15
C ASP A 201 2.68 -26.60 -37.34
N LYS A 202 2.92 -27.90 -37.08
CA LYS A 202 2.96 -28.95 -38.11
C LYS A 202 1.60 -29.56 -38.42
N ASN A 203 0.64 -29.53 -37.49
CA ASN A 203 -0.67 -30.17 -37.64
C ASN A 203 -1.85 -29.18 -37.54
N ALA A 204 -1.59 -27.88 -37.38
CA ALA A 204 -2.63 -26.87 -37.22
C ALA A 204 -3.66 -26.88 -38.37
N ASN A 205 -3.20 -27.00 -39.62
CA ASN A 205 -4.11 -27.05 -40.78
C ASN A 205 -5.03 -28.28 -40.78
N ASP A 206 -4.53 -29.42 -40.31
CA ASP A 206 -5.30 -30.66 -40.29
C ASP A 206 -6.33 -30.63 -39.16
N VAL A 207 -5.94 -30.13 -37.98
CA VAL A 207 -6.86 -29.94 -36.84
C VAL A 207 -7.95 -28.91 -37.17
N ILE A 208 -7.61 -27.80 -37.83
CA ILE A 208 -8.62 -26.80 -38.25
C ILE A 208 -9.64 -27.42 -39.22
N LYS A 209 -9.19 -28.23 -40.18
CA LYS A 209 -10.09 -28.92 -41.11
C LYS A 209 -11.01 -29.91 -40.41
N GLU A 210 -10.48 -30.68 -39.47
CA GLU A 210 -11.26 -31.63 -38.67
C GLU A 210 -12.33 -30.92 -37.84
N MET A 211 -11.98 -29.79 -37.20
CA MET A 211 -12.94 -28.98 -36.45
C MET A 211 -14.06 -28.41 -37.34
N ILE A 212 -13.72 -27.90 -38.53
CA ILE A 212 -14.72 -27.41 -39.49
C ILE A 212 -15.65 -28.54 -39.93
N HIS A 213 -15.11 -29.74 -40.17
CA HIS A 213 -15.89 -30.90 -40.59
C HIS A 213 -16.89 -31.34 -39.51
N ASN A 214 -16.44 -31.45 -38.26
CA ASN A 214 -17.29 -31.85 -37.13
C ASN A 214 -18.43 -30.84 -36.88
N GLU A 215 -18.18 -29.53 -37.05
CA GLU A 215 -19.24 -28.50 -36.97
C GLU A 215 -20.25 -28.65 -38.12
N MET A 216 -19.80 -28.95 -39.34
CA MET A 216 -20.71 -29.16 -40.48
C MET A 216 -21.58 -30.41 -40.34
N GLU A 217 -21.07 -31.48 -39.71
CA GLU A 217 -21.86 -32.70 -39.43
C GLU A 217 -22.94 -32.43 -38.37
N ASN A 218 -22.64 -31.63 -37.34
CA ASN A 218 -23.61 -31.26 -36.29
C ASN A 218 -24.72 -30.30 -36.76
N ILE A 219 -24.59 -29.68 -37.94
CA ILE A 219 -25.61 -28.78 -38.53
C ILE A 219 -26.63 -29.55 -39.40
N GLN A 220 -26.39 -30.84 -39.69
CA GLN A 220 -27.25 -31.63 -40.58
C GLN A 220 -28.42 -32.37 -39.90
N ASP A 221 -28.62 -32.18 -38.60
CA ASP A 221 -29.84 -32.56 -37.83
C ASP A 221 -30.69 -31.33 -37.49
#